data_AF-A0A839IY42-F1
#
_entry.id   AF-A0A839IY42-F1
#
_cell.length_a   1.000
_cell.length_b   1.000
_cell.length_c   1.000
_cell.angle_alpha   90.00
_cell.angle_beta   90.00
_cell.angle_gamma   90.00
#
_symmetry.space_group_name_H-M   'P 1'
#
loop_
_entity.id
_entity.type
_entity.pdbx_description
1 polymer ?
#
loop_
_entity_poly.entity_id
_entity_poly.type
_entity_poly.pdbx_seq_one_letter_code
_entity_poly.pdbx_strand_id
1 'polypeptide(L)'
;VYWGDDPYTLSMFYFGTPFSGFIENGGHFIKGGSQELSNYLASYIEKNGGSILLGKRVEKIIIKKGMATGVTFRDNFSKSLESITISYDNVIANCAIPTVPQMLDEP
;
A
#
# COMPACT_ATOMS: atom_id res chain seq x y z
N VAL A 1 9.15 2.99 12.20
CA VAL A 1 10.56 3.19 11.83
C VAL A 1 10.82 4.66 11.64
N TYR A 2 10.89 5.41 12.74
CA TYR A 2 11.34 6.80 12.71
C TYR A 2 11.59 7.32 14.14
N TRP A 3 10.80 8.29 14.62
CA TRP A 3 10.93 8.84 15.98
C TRP A 3 10.58 7.89 17.13
N GLY A 4 10.06 6.70 16.82
CA GLY A 4 9.80 5.64 17.80
C GLY A 4 10.87 4.56 17.87
N ASP A 5 11.95 4.69 17.09
CA ASP A 5 13.05 3.71 17.07
C ASP A 5 14.10 4.07 18.14
N ASP A 6 14.99 3.13 18.46
CA ASP A 6 16.05 3.34 19.45
C ASP A 6 17.06 4.40 18.94
N PRO A 7 17.18 5.55 19.63
CA PRO A 7 18.07 6.64 19.21
C PRO A 7 19.55 6.24 19.18
N TYR A 8 19.96 5.18 19.88
CA TYR A 8 21.36 4.71 19.89
C TYR A 8 21.72 3.86 18.67
N THR A 9 20.71 3.38 17.91
CA THR A 9 20.92 2.58 16.71
C THR A 9 20.39 3.25 15.44
N LEU A 10 19.59 4.31 15.58
CA LEU A 10 19.02 5.08 14.46
C LEU A 10 20.09 5.89 13.73
N SER A 11 20.09 5.81 12.39
CA SER A 11 20.94 6.67 11.55
C SER A 11 20.60 8.15 11.72
N MET A 12 21.60 9.00 11.96
CA MET A 12 21.42 10.45 12.06
C MET A 12 20.86 11.07 10.78
N PHE A 13 21.23 10.57 9.59
CA PHE A 13 20.65 11.06 8.34
C PHE A 13 19.17 10.66 8.19
N TYR A 14 18.84 9.46 8.65
CA TYR A 14 17.47 8.99 8.67
C TYR A 14 16.63 9.88 9.58
N PHE A 15 17.09 10.13 10.82
CA PHE A 15 16.46 11.09 11.76
C PHE A 15 16.40 12.52 11.20
N GLY A 16 17.50 13.06 10.68
CA GLY A 16 17.58 14.47 10.30
C GLY A 16 16.67 14.87 9.15
N THR A 17 16.42 13.96 8.20
CA THR A 17 15.72 14.30 6.95
C THR A 17 14.24 14.68 7.17
N PRO A 18 13.40 13.89 7.85
CA PRO A 18 12.04 14.36 8.14
C PRO A 18 11.99 15.44 9.23
N PHE A 19 12.98 15.51 10.12
CA PHE A 19 13.08 16.57 11.13
C PHE A 19 13.31 17.94 10.48
N SER A 20 14.19 18.05 9.47
CA SER A 20 14.37 19.30 8.72
C SER A 20 13.07 19.69 8.03
N GLY A 21 12.37 18.74 7.40
CA GLY A 21 11.07 18.98 6.79
C GLY A 21 10.02 19.50 7.79
N PHE A 22 10.01 18.98 9.02
CA PHE A 22 9.13 19.48 10.08
C PHE A 22 9.50 20.89 10.54
N ILE A 23 10.78 21.22 10.68
CA ILE A 23 11.22 22.59 11.02
C ILE A 23 10.86 23.58 9.92
N GLU A 24 11.02 23.19 8.66
CA GLU A 24 10.76 24.06 7.50
C GLU A 24 9.26 24.30 7.27
N ASN A 25 8.42 23.28 7.46
CA ASN A 25 7.02 23.31 7.00
C ASN A 25 6.00 23.23 8.15
N GLY A 26 6.43 22.89 9.37
CA GLY A 26 5.56 22.67 10.52
C GLY A 26 4.76 21.37 10.45
N GLY A 27 3.93 21.15 11.48
CA GLY A 27 2.98 20.05 11.54
C GLY A 27 1.62 20.44 10.99
N HIS A 28 1.05 19.60 10.12
CA HIS A 28 -0.27 19.79 9.53
C HIS A 28 -1.19 18.64 9.90
N PHE A 29 -2.45 18.96 10.19
CA PHE A 29 -3.45 17.96 10.57
C PHE A 29 -4.68 18.10 9.68
N ILE A 30 -5.16 16.95 9.18
CA ILE A 30 -6.41 16.90 8.42
C ILE A 30 -7.56 17.16 9.39
N LYS A 31 -8.36 18.20 9.11
CA LYS A 31 -9.57 18.49 9.87
C LYS A 31 -10.52 17.29 9.74
N GLY A 32 -10.95 16.75 10.89
CA GLY A 32 -11.78 15.53 10.93
C GLY A 32 -10.98 14.22 11.04
N GLY A 33 -9.65 14.28 11.03
CA GLY A 33 -8.77 13.13 11.21
C GLY A 33 -8.33 12.49 9.90
N SER A 34 -7.46 11.48 9.99
CA SER A 34 -6.85 10.83 8.82
C SER A 34 -7.86 10.08 7.93
N GLN A 35 -8.99 9.65 8.49
CA GLN A 35 -10.04 8.98 7.72
C GLN A 35 -10.63 9.88 6.63
N GLU A 36 -10.73 11.20 6.85
CA GLU A 36 -11.22 12.16 5.84
C GLU A 36 -10.34 12.17 4.59
N LEU A 37 -9.02 12.09 4.76
CA LEU A 37 -8.09 11.99 3.64
C LEU A 37 -8.31 10.70 2.84
N SER A 38 -8.41 9.56 3.53
CA SER A 38 -8.67 8.27 2.89
C SER A 38 -10.00 8.25 2.14
N ASN A 39 -11.06 8.79 2.74
CA ASN A 39 -12.38 8.90 2.12
C ASN A 39 -12.35 9.77 0.87
N TYR A 40 -11.62 10.90 0.92
CA TYR A 40 -11.48 11.80 -0.23
C TYR A 40 -10.75 11.11 -1.39
N LEU A 41 -9.61 10.47 -1.11
CA LEU A 41 -8.85 9.74 -2.13
C LEU A 41 -9.69 8.61 -2.75
N ALA A 42 -10.42 7.87 -1.90
CA ALA A 42 -11.31 6.81 -2.37
C ALA A 42 -12.39 7.36 -3.32
N SER A 43 -13.10 8.41 -2.89
CA SER A 43 -14.11 9.07 -3.70
C SER A 43 -13.55 9.65 -5.00
N TYR A 44 -12.32 10.19 -4.97
CA TYR A 44 -11.67 10.75 -6.14
C TYR A 44 -11.39 9.66 -7.19
N ILE A 45 -10.87 8.50 -6.77
CA ILE A 45 -10.62 7.36 -7.66
C ILE A 45 -11.92 6.91 -8.34
N GLU A 46 -13.00 6.71 -7.58
CA GLU A 46 -14.29 6.25 -8.11
C GLU A 46 -14.92 7.28 -9.07
N LYS A 47 -14.89 8.58 -8.72
CA LYS A 47 -15.40 9.66 -9.58
C LYS A 47 -14.67 9.78 -10.92
N ASN A 48 -13.42 9.32 -10.99
CA ASN A 48 -12.61 9.31 -12.20
C ASN A 48 -12.58 7.95 -12.90
N GLY A 49 -13.57 7.09 -12.63
CA GLY A 49 -13.75 5.80 -13.33
C GLY A 49 -12.89 4.65 -12.79
N GLY A 50 -12.16 4.86 -11.70
CA GLY A 50 -11.47 3.79 -10.99
C GLY A 50 -12.43 2.96 -10.13
N SER A 51 -11.91 1.89 -9.53
CA SER A 51 -12.68 1.01 -8.65
C SER A 51 -11.91 0.71 -7.37
N ILE A 52 -12.64 0.60 -6.25
CA ILE A 52 -12.08 0.28 -4.95
C ILE A 52 -12.74 -0.99 -4.44
N LEU A 53 -11.93 -2.05 -4.33
CA LEU A 53 -12.40 -3.35 -3.89
C LEU A 53 -11.96 -3.59 -2.44
N LEU A 54 -12.84 -3.25 -1.50
CA LEU A 54 -12.62 -3.53 -0.08
C LEU A 54 -12.81 -5.02 0.23
N GLY A 55 -12.17 -5.50 1.30
CA GLY A 55 -12.28 -6.90 1.72
C GLY A 55 -11.64 -7.90 0.76
N LYS A 56 -10.86 -7.44 -0.23
CA LYS A 56 -10.14 -8.31 -1.17
C LYS A 56 -8.68 -8.41 -0.75
N ARG A 57 -8.27 -9.59 -0.33
CA ARG A 57 -6.86 -9.88 0.02
C ARG A 57 -6.17 -10.44 -1.21
N VAL A 58 -5.18 -9.71 -1.73
CA VAL A 58 -4.29 -10.23 -2.77
C VAL A 58 -3.49 -11.42 -2.21
N GLU A 59 -3.45 -12.52 -2.96
CA GLU A 59 -2.70 -13.74 -2.62
C GLU A 59 -1.52 -13.96 -3.56
N LYS A 60 -1.60 -13.46 -4.80
CA LYS A 60 -0.57 -13.69 -5.82
C LYS A 60 -0.47 -12.52 -6.81
N ILE A 61 0.75 -12.19 -7.22
CA ILE A 61 1.05 -11.31 -8.36
C ILE A 61 1.43 -12.20 -9.54
N ILE A 62 0.77 -12.00 -10.69
CA ILE A 62 0.95 -12.85 -11.85
C ILE A 62 2.08 -12.32 -12.70
N ILE A 63 3.17 -13.08 -12.79
CA ILE A 63 4.33 -12.75 -13.62
C ILE A 63 4.28 -13.58 -14.91
N LYS A 64 4.38 -12.92 -16.07
CA LYS A 64 4.55 -13.56 -17.38
C LYS A 64 5.73 -12.93 -18.09
N LYS A 65 6.71 -13.75 -18.50
CA LYS A 65 7.94 -13.30 -19.19
C LYS A 65 8.66 -12.15 -18.44
N GLY A 66 8.72 -12.23 -17.12
CA GLY A 66 9.36 -11.22 -16.27
C GLY A 66 8.55 -9.94 -16.02
N MET A 67 7.29 -9.87 -16.47
CA MET A 67 6.41 -8.72 -16.27
C MET A 67 5.20 -9.06 -15.41
N ALA A 68 4.80 -8.15 -14.52
CA ALA A 68 3.53 -8.27 -13.81
C ALA A 68 2.37 -8.02 -14.76
N THR A 69 1.42 -8.96 -14.79
CA THR A 69 0.28 -8.96 -15.74
C THR A 69 -1.08 -9.04 -15.05
N GLY A 70 -1.10 -8.99 -13.72
CA GLY A 70 -2.33 -9.08 -12.95
C GLY A 70 -2.10 -9.54 -11.52
N VAL A 71 -3.21 -9.73 -10.81
CA VAL A 71 -3.22 -10.22 -9.43
C VAL A 71 -4.35 -11.21 -9.22
N THR A 72 -4.14 -12.14 -8.30
CA THR A 72 -5.17 -13.02 -7.76
C THR A 72 -5.49 -12.59 -6.35
N PHE A 73 -6.78 -12.44 -6.03
CA PHE A 73 -7.25 -12.07 -4.69
C PHE A 73 -8.39 -12.97 -4.21
N ARG A 74 -8.56 -13.03 -2.89
CA ARG A 74 -9.66 -13.72 -2.22
C ARG A 74 -10.54 -12.73 -1.48
N ASP A 75 -11.84 -13.03 -1.41
CA ASP A 75 -12.76 -12.32 -0.53
C ASP A 75 -12.53 -12.72 0.94
N ASN A 76 -12.20 -11.76 1.80
CA ASN A 76 -11.97 -12.00 3.22
C ASN A 76 -13.25 -12.35 4.00
N PHE A 77 -14.41 -11.90 3.53
CA PHE A 77 -15.70 -12.09 4.19
C PHE A 77 -16.42 -13.34 3.69
N SER A 78 -16.02 -13.89 2.55
CA SER A 78 -16.59 -15.09 1.94
C SER A 78 -15.50 -16.09 1.52
N LYS A 79 -14.84 -16.70 2.51
CA LYS A 79 -13.69 -17.60 2.30
C LYS A 79 -14.00 -18.88 1.52
N SER A 80 -15.28 -19.26 1.42
CA SER A 80 -15.73 -20.40 0.61
C SER A 80 -15.70 -20.13 -0.89
N LEU A 81 -15.55 -18.87 -1.30
CA LEU A 81 -15.42 -18.49 -2.70
C LEU A 81 -14.00 -18.74 -3.18
N GLU A 82 -13.89 -19.19 -4.43
CA GLU A 82 -12.61 -19.33 -5.11
C GLU A 82 -11.92 -17.97 -5.29
N SER A 83 -10.59 -18.01 -5.39
CA SER A 83 -9.80 -16.83 -5.67
C SER A 83 -10.09 -16.29 -7.07
N ILE A 84 -10.21 -14.96 -7.19
CA ILE A 84 -10.49 -14.28 -8.45
C ILE A 84 -9.18 -13.71 -9.01
N THR A 85 -8.97 -13.90 -10.30
CA THR A 85 -7.82 -13.33 -11.02
C THR A 85 -8.27 -12.20 -11.93
N ILE A 86 -7.59 -11.07 -11.85
CA ILE A 86 -7.77 -9.90 -12.71
C ILE A 86 -6.47 -9.59 -13.46
N SER A 87 -6.58 -9.27 -14.75
CA SER A 87 -5.43 -8.95 -15.61
C SER A 87 -5.30 -7.43 -15.77
N TYR A 88 -4.08 -6.92 -15.62
CA TYR A 88 -3.74 -5.50 -15.78
C TYR A 88 -2.29 -5.38 -16.26
N ASP A 89 -2.00 -4.36 -17.06
CA ASP A 89 -0.65 -4.14 -17.62
C ASP A 89 0.37 -3.67 -16.58
N ASN A 90 -0.12 -3.08 -15.47
CA ASN A 90 0.72 -2.54 -14.41
C ASN A 90 0.17 -2.96 -13.04
N VAL A 91 1.08 -3.30 -12.12
CA VAL A 91 0.76 -3.64 -10.73
C VAL A 91 1.61 -2.78 -9.81
N ILE A 92 0.97 -2.04 -8.90
CA ILE A 92 1.64 -1.21 -7.89
C ILE A 92 1.35 -1.80 -6.52
N ALA A 93 2.40 -2.20 -5.80
CA ALA A 93 2.28 -2.75 -4.45
C ALA A 93 2.51 -1.64 -3.40
N ASN A 94 1.45 -1.29 -2.67
CA ASN A 94 1.53 -0.40 -1.51
C ASN A 94 1.44 -1.17 -0.17
N CYS A 95 1.66 -2.49 -0.20
CA CYS A 95 1.72 -3.31 1.00
C CYS A 95 3.12 -3.21 1.66
N ALA A 96 3.25 -3.77 2.87
CA ALA A 96 4.56 -3.83 3.52
C ALA A 96 5.57 -4.56 2.63
N ILE A 97 6.80 -4.04 2.54
CA ILE A 97 7.88 -4.59 1.71
C ILE A 97 8.03 -6.13 1.83
N PRO A 98 8.05 -6.75 3.04
CA PRO A 98 8.22 -8.20 3.14
C PRO A 98 7.03 -9.01 2.62
N THR A 99 5.89 -8.37 2.32
CA THR A 99 4.69 -9.03 1.80
C THR A 99 4.79 -9.34 0.31
N VAL A 100 5.49 -8.52 -0.48
CA VAL A 100 5.57 -8.71 -1.94
C VAL A 100 6.26 -10.02 -2.32
N PRO A 101 7.43 -10.39 -1.74
CA PRO A 101 8.07 -11.68 -2.06
C PRO A 101 7.16 -12.89 -1.81
N GLN A 102 6.28 -12.82 -0.81
CA GLN A 102 5.33 -13.90 -0.49
C GLN A 102 4.22 -14.05 -1.54
N MET A 103 4.01 -13.05 -2.40
CA MET A 103 3.00 -13.05 -3.46
C MET A 103 3.59 -13.37 -4.83
N LEU A 104 4.91 -13.51 -4.94
CA LEU A 104 5.61 -13.83 -6.17
C LEU A 104 5.95 -15.32 -6.18
N ASP A 105 5.96 -15.93 -7.37
CA ASP A 105 6.46 -17.29 -7.55
C ASP A 105 8.01 -17.28 -7.64
N GLU A 106 8.67 -16.69 -6.64
CA GLU A 106 10.14 -16.74 -6.52
C GLU A 106 10.57 -18.08 -5.90
N PRO A 107 11.71 -18.65 -6.33
CA PRO A 107 12.31 -19.82 -5.67
C PRO A 107 12.83 -19.52 -4.26
#